data_AF-A0A1S3B2Q5-F1
#
_entry.id   AF-A0A1S3B2Q5-F1
#
_cell.length_a   1.000
_cell.length_b   1.000
_cell.length_c   1.000
_cell.angle_alpha   90.00
_cell.angle_beta   90.00
_cell.angle_gamma   90.00
#
_symmetry.space_group_name_H-M   'P 1'
#
loop_
_entity.id
_entity.type
_entity.pdbx_description
1 polymer ?
#
loop_
_entity_poly.entity_id
_entity_poly.type
_entity_poly.pdbx_seq_one_letter_code
_entity_poly.pdbx_strand_id
1 'polypeptide(L)'
;MSNIIEREDMDELGGRRMRWFLVSIVLMGIFVERGEGQLVENFYKSTCPKLEQIVRQAVRNKFSQTIITIPATLRLFFHDCFVEGCDASVMISSPSGDAEKDAQDNLSLAGDGFDTVVKAKQAVEAACPGRVSCADILALAARDAVVLAGGPNFNVELGRRDGLISKASRVDGNLPSPNFDLNSLTSMFAKHGLSQTDMIALSGAHTIGASHCNRFSDRLFSASGVDPSLNPAYAEELKQACPRNVDPGVVVKLDPSTPDSFDNAYYRNLVEGKGLFRSDEVLFTNSASKGTVVGFANKGGEFNAAFVGAMRKLGRVGVKTGKAGEIRRDCTAFN
;
A
#
# COMPACT_ATOMS: atom_id res chain seq x y z
N MET A 1 19.16 -47.51 91.02
CA MET A 1 18.23 -46.42 91.38
C MET A 1 18.68 -45.20 90.61
N SER A 2 17.85 -44.70 89.70
CA SER A 2 18.27 -43.77 88.66
C SER A 2 17.67 -42.38 88.90
N ASN A 3 18.52 -41.36 88.94
CA ASN A 3 18.12 -39.94 88.89
C ASN A 3 17.56 -39.65 87.49
N ILE A 4 16.43 -38.96 87.23
CA ILE A 4 15.89 -37.64 87.66
C ILE A 4 16.74 -36.45 87.14
N ILE A 5 16.03 -35.35 86.77
CA ILE A 5 16.47 -34.00 86.29
C ILE A 5 16.82 -33.93 84.79
N GLU A 6 16.25 -33.08 83.91
CA GLU A 6 15.01 -32.24 83.83
C GLU A 6 14.70 -32.05 82.29
N ARG A 7 13.48 -31.86 81.75
CA ARG A 7 12.63 -30.64 81.55
C ARG A 7 13.21 -29.54 80.62
N GLU A 8 12.34 -29.07 79.69
CA GLU A 8 12.39 -27.90 78.77
C GLU A 8 12.49 -28.19 77.25
N ASP A 9 12.14 -27.17 76.45
CA ASP A 9 12.10 -27.05 74.98
C ASP A 9 11.06 -27.87 74.16
N MET A 10 9.84 -27.31 74.09
CA MET A 10 8.77 -27.68 73.13
C MET A 10 8.37 -26.50 72.20
N ASP A 11 9.32 -25.65 71.80
CA ASP A 11 9.01 -24.38 71.10
C ASP A 11 9.86 -24.03 69.84
N GLU A 12 10.72 -24.91 69.31
CA GLU A 12 11.64 -24.55 68.20
C GLU A 12 11.50 -25.30 66.85
N LEU A 13 10.42 -26.04 66.61
CA LEU A 13 10.24 -26.82 65.34
C LEU A 13 9.24 -26.25 64.33
N GLY A 14 8.50 -25.19 64.65
CA GLY A 14 7.57 -24.53 63.72
C GLY A 14 8.19 -23.48 62.78
N GLY A 15 9.29 -22.84 63.17
CA GLY A 15 9.74 -21.58 62.56
C GLY A 15 10.62 -21.67 61.30
N ARG A 16 11.34 -22.79 61.07
CA ARG A 16 12.41 -22.83 60.06
C ARG A 16 12.02 -23.33 58.66
N ARG A 17 10.82 -23.91 58.47
CA ARG A 17 10.33 -24.30 57.13
C ARG A 17 9.65 -23.18 56.34
N MET A 18 9.19 -22.11 57.01
CA MET A 18 8.50 -20.99 56.33
C MET A 18 9.45 -20.00 55.64
N ARG A 19 10.74 -19.98 55.98
CA ARG A 19 11.72 -19.02 55.42
C ARG A 19 12.35 -19.41 54.08
N TRP A 20 12.22 -20.66 53.64
CA TRP A 20 12.79 -21.13 52.36
C TRP A 20 11.81 -21.13 51.19
N PHE A 21 10.51 -20.90 51.43
CA PHE A 21 9.51 -20.70 50.36
C PHE A 21 9.35 -19.22 49.93
N LEU A 22 9.99 -18.28 50.62
CA LEU A 22 9.87 -16.83 50.38
C LEU A 22 11.04 -16.21 49.58
N VAL A 23 11.92 -17.02 48.99
CA VAL A 23 13.13 -16.55 48.26
C VAL A 23 13.17 -17.02 46.79
N SER A 24 12.14 -17.73 46.30
CA SER A 24 12.09 -18.25 44.91
C SER A 24 10.82 -17.86 44.14
N ILE A 25 10.06 -16.89 44.64
CA ILE A 25 8.92 -16.27 43.96
C ILE A 25 9.10 -14.76 44.07
N VAL A 26 8.71 -14.01 43.03
CA VAL A 26 8.93 -12.55 42.87
C VAL A 26 10.37 -12.14 42.50
N LEU A 27 10.93 -12.80 41.48
CA LEU A 27 11.69 -12.08 40.43
C LEU A 27 11.48 -12.70 39.03
N MET A 28 10.29 -13.26 38.81
CA MET A 28 9.76 -13.50 37.47
C MET A 28 9.40 -12.12 36.88
N GLY A 29 10.42 -11.38 36.44
CA GLY A 29 10.20 -10.18 35.65
C GLY A 29 9.32 -10.58 34.48
N ILE A 30 8.16 -9.93 34.35
CA ILE A 30 7.29 -10.15 33.20
C ILE A 30 8.02 -9.55 32.00
N PHE A 31 8.86 -10.36 31.38
CA PHE A 31 9.16 -10.23 29.97
C PHE A 31 7.82 -10.39 29.26
N VAL A 32 7.13 -9.26 29.09
CA VAL A 32 6.16 -9.14 28.01
C VAL A 32 6.99 -9.28 26.75
N GLU A 33 7.12 -10.52 26.29
CA GLU A 33 7.36 -10.77 24.88
C GLU A 33 6.26 -10.03 24.16
N ARG A 34 6.61 -8.86 23.59
CA ARG A 34 5.75 -8.19 22.63
C ARG A 34 5.61 -9.19 21.49
N GLY A 35 4.47 -9.88 21.47
CA GLY A 35 4.11 -10.79 20.39
C GLY A 35 4.33 -10.09 19.05
N GLU A 36 4.70 -10.87 18.04
CA GLU A 36 5.03 -10.33 16.72
C GLU A 36 3.89 -9.43 16.24
N GLY A 37 4.23 -8.16 16.01
CA GLY A 37 3.27 -7.07 16.08
C GLY A 37 2.27 -7.15 14.93
N GLN A 38 1.04 -7.57 15.20
CA GLN A 38 -0.08 -7.37 14.29
C GLN A 38 -0.27 -5.87 14.04
N LEU A 39 -0.55 -5.48 12.78
CA LEU A 39 -0.83 -4.08 12.46
C LEU A 39 -2.09 -3.62 13.19
N VAL A 40 -2.06 -2.42 13.75
CA VAL A 40 -3.18 -1.82 14.47
C VAL A 40 -3.35 -0.34 14.13
N GLU A 41 -4.59 0.12 14.17
CA GLU A 41 -4.88 1.55 14.14
C GLU A 41 -4.25 2.24 15.36
N ASN A 42 -3.85 3.50 15.23
CA ASN A 42 -3.25 4.28 16.33
C ASN A 42 -1.94 3.71 16.92
N PHE A 43 -1.20 2.84 16.22
CA PHE A 43 0.06 2.23 16.68
C PHE A 43 1.05 3.23 17.32
N TYR A 44 1.17 4.43 16.75
CA TYR A 44 2.08 5.48 17.22
C TYR A 44 1.47 6.45 18.24
N LYS A 45 0.28 6.20 18.79
CA LYS A 45 -0.44 7.15 19.68
C LYS A 45 0.36 7.61 20.90
N SER A 46 1.26 6.77 21.43
CA SER A 46 2.13 7.12 22.57
C SER A 46 3.53 7.59 22.18
N THR A 47 3.98 7.34 20.94
CA THR A 47 5.37 7.57 20.49
C THR A 47 5.50 8.68 19.46
N CYS A 48 4.46 8.93 18.67
CA CYS A 48 4.33 10.04 17.73
C CYS A 48 2.84 10.44 17.58
N PRO A 49 2.21 11.04 18.61
CA PRO A 49 0.76 11.29 18.67
C PRO A 49 0.22 12.20 17.54
N LYS A 50 1.09 12.97 16.87
CA LYS A 50 0.72 13.86 15.76
C LYS A 50 1.00 13.27 14.36
N LEU A 51 1.42 12.01 14.26
CA LEU A 51 1.88 11.40 13.00
C LEU A 51 0.94 11.64 11.82
N GLU A 52 -0.34 11.25 11.92
CA GLU A 52 -1.29 11.40 10.81
C GLU A 52 -1.51 12.87 10.41
N GLN A 53 -1.43 13.80 11.35
CA GLN A 53 -1.52 15.24 11.04
C GLN A 53 -0.29 15.71 10.26
N ILE A 54 0.91 15.25 10.65
CA ILE A 54 2.17 15.61 10.00
C ILE A 54 2.22 15.07 8.57
N VAL A 55 1.91 13.78 8.37
CA VAL A 55 1.87 13.17 7.03
C VAL A 55 0.83 13.86 6.15
N ARG A 56 -0.40 14.04 6.63
CA ARG A 56 -1.46 14.74 5.88
C ARG A 56 -1.07 16.16 5.49
N GLN A 57 -0.35 16.89 6.35
CA GLN A 57 0.13 18.23 6.00
C GLN A 57 1.25 18.19 4.95
N ALA A 58 2.16 17.22 5.01
CA ALA A 58 3.20 17.05 4.00
C ALA A 58 2.59 16.70 2.63
N VAL A 59 1.61 15.78 2.57
CA VAL A 59 0.87 15.45 1.35
C VAL A 59 0.14 16.68 0.80
N ARG A 60 -0.57 17.45 1.65
CA ARG A 60 -1.23 18.71 1.25
C ARG A 60 -0.25 19.73 0.65
N ASN A 61 0.91 19.93 1.30
CA ASN A 61 1.93 20.87 0.83
C ASN A 61 2.57 20.46 -0.50
N LYS A 62 2.62 19.16 -0.80
CA LYS A 62 3.15 18.62 -2.07
C LYS A 62 2.06 18.62 -3.16
N PHE A 63 0.81 18.31 -2.81
CA PHE A 63 -0.36 18.49 -3.69
C PHE A 63 -0.53 19.94 -4.16
N SER A 64 -0.32 20.94 -3.29
CA SER A 64 -0.36 22.35 -3.70
C SER A 64 0.79 22.78 -4.63
N GLN A 65 1.78 21.92 -4.88
CA GLN A 65 2.82 22.12 -5.90
C GLN A 65 2.43 21.45 -7.22
N THR A 66 1.79 20.28 -7.17
CA THR A 66 1.31 19.55 -8.35
C THR A 66 0.25 18.52 -7.99
N ILE A 67 -0.80 18.42 -8.81
CA ILE A 67 -1.84 17.38 -8.68
C ILE A 67 -1.31 15.97 -8.91
N ILE A 68 -0.21 15.82 -9.66
CA ILE A 68 0.47 14.54 -9.94
C ILE A 68 0.80 13.78 -8.65
N THR A 69 1.05 14.51 -7.55
CA THR A 69 1.19 13.99 -6.18
C THR A 69 0.19 12.89 -5.84
N ILE A 70 -1.09 13.05 -6.22
CA ILE A 70 -2.17 12.14 -5.82
C ILE A 70 -2.01 10.77 -6.52
N PRO A 71 -2.12 10.64 -7.85
CA PRO A 71 -1.97 9.36 -8.53
C PRO A 71 -0.57 8.77 -8.36
N ALA A 72 0.49 9.60 -8.26
CA ALA A 72 1.85 9.12 -8.06
C ALA A 72 2.02 8.42 -6.70
N THR A 73 1.53 9.02 -5.61
CA THR A 73 1.65 8.43 -4.26
C THR A 73 0.78 7.18 -4.11
N LEU A 74 -0.44 7.20 -4.67
CA LEU A 74 -1.33 6.04 -4.64
C LEU A 74 -0.74 4.85 -5.42
N ARG A 75 -0.24 5.10 -6.64
CA ARG A 75 0.40 4.06 -7.47
C ARG A 75 1.69 3.55 -6.82
N LEU A 76 2.49 4.42 -6.20
CA LEU A 76 3.71 4.02 -5.50
C LEU A 76 3.44 3.04 -4.36
N PHE A 77 2.36 3.23 -3.59
CA PHE A 77 1.95 2.30 -2.54
C PHE A 77 1.48 0.93 -3.09
N PHE A 78 0.77 0.93 -4.22
CA PHE A 78 0.42 -0.33 -4.90
C PHE A 78 1.67 -1.09 -5.36
N HIS A 79 2.61 -0.40 -6.00
CA HIS A 79 3.86 -0.99 -6.48
C HIS A 79 4.71 -1.56 -5.33
N ASP A 80 4.84 -0.84 -4.21
CA ASP A 80 5.52 -1.33 -3.00
C ASP A 80 4.93 -2.66 -2.52
N CYS A 81 3.61 -2.67 -2.27
CA CYS A 81 2.90 -3.82 -1.73
C CYS A 81 2.95 -5.08 -2.61
N PHE A 82 3.19 -4.95 -3.92
CA PHE A 82 3.19 -6.08 -4.86
C PHE A 82 4.56 -6.72 -5.10
N VAL A 83 5.68 -6.08 -4.71
CA VAL A 83 7.03 -6.64 -4.94
C VAL A 83 7.54 -7.40 -3.71
N GLU A 84 7.98 -6.72 -2.66
CA GLU A 84 8.42 -7.36 -1.40
C GLU A 84 7.31 -7.46 -0.35
N GLY A 85 6.15 -6.87 -0.63
CA GLY A 85 5.14 -6.51 0.36
C GLY A 85 5.27 -5.05 0.78
N CYS A 86 4.31 -4.54 1.57
CA CYS A 86 4.28 -3.13 1.95
C CYS A 86 5.37 -2.84 3.02
N ASP A 87 6.61 -2.68 2.59
CA ASP A 87 7.78 -2.44 3.42
C ASP A 87 8.65 -1.27 2.92
N ALA A 88 8.13 -0.48 1.99
CA ALA A 88 8.81 0.65 1.35
C ALA A 88 10.16 0.27 0.70
N SER A 89 10.33 -0.97 0.25
CA SER A 89 11.47 -1.44 -0.56
C SER A 89 11.59 -0.64 -1.87
N VAL A 90 10.45 -0.26 -2.47
CA VAL A 90 10.41 0.58 -3.69
C VAL A 90 11.11 1.94 -3.49
N MET A 91 11.17 2.47 -2.26
CA MET A 91 11.75 3.78 -1.97
C MET A 91 13.28 3.85 -2.07
N ILE A 92 13.95 2.70 -2.02
CA ILE A 92 15.42 2.62 -1.99
C ILE A 92 16.01 3.13 -3.30
N SER A 93 17.10 3.89 -3.19
CA SER A 93 17.92 4.34 -4.31
C SER A 93 19.24 3.60 -4.33
N SER A 94 19.55 2.90 -5.42
CA SER A 94 20.84 2.23 -5.57
C SER A 94 21.83 3.07 -6.39
N PRO A 95 23.09 3.25 -5.94
CA PRO A 95 24.15 3.84 -6.75
C PRO A 95 24.48 3.04 -8.03
N SER A 96 24.18 1.73 -8.04
CA SER A 96 24.36 0.86 -9.22
C SER A 96 23.14 0.79 -10.15
N GLY A 97 22.04 1.49 -9.82
CA GLY A 97 20.81 1.47 -10.63
C GLY A 97 20.10 0.10 -10.65
N ASP A 98 20.25 -0.69 -9.59
CA ASP A 98 19.67 -2.02 -9.44
C ASP A 98 18.57 -2.11 -8.35
N ALA A 99 18.06 -0.99 -7.84
CA ALA A 99 16.93 -0.99 -6.91
C ALA A 99 15.60 -1.18 -7.65
N GLU A 100 14.51 -1.45 -6.93
CA GLU A 100 13.19 -1.66 -7.56
C GLU A 100 12.73 -0.49 -8.40
N LYS A 101 12.94 0.76 -7.95
CA LYS A 101 12.55 1.95 -8.72
C LYS A 101 13.22 2.04 -10.09
N ASP A 102 14.37 1.39 -10.26
CA ASP A 102 15.17 1.39 -11.49
C ASP A 102 14.71 0.30 -12.48
N ALA A 103 13.77 -0.58 -12.08
CA ALA A 103 13.18 -1.60 -12.94
C ALA A 103 12.29 -1.01 -14.04
N GLN A 104 12.22 -1.69 -15.19
CA GLN A 104 11.57 -1.19 -16.41
C GLN A 104 10.10 -0.74 -16.25
N ASP A 105 9.28 -1.45 -15.46
CA ASP A 105 7.90 -1.02 -15.19
C ASP A 105 7.81 0.14 -14.18
N ASN A 106 8.81 0.26 -13.30
CA ASN A 106 8.90 1.29 -12.27
C ASN A 106 9.50 2.62 -12.77
N LEU A 107 10.21 2.63 -13.91
CA LEU A 107 10.66 3.86 -14.58
C LEU A 107 9.51 4.83 -14.92
N SER A 108 8.26 4.33 -14.95
CA SER A 108 7.04 5.12 -15.16
C SER A 108 6.41 5.67 -13.86
N LEU A 109 6.99 5.39 -12.68
CA LEU A 109 6.55 5.97 -11.42
C LEU A 109 7.01 7.43 -11.33
N ALA A 110 6.05 8.36 -11.25
CA ALA A 110 6.37 9.78 -11.19
C ALA A 110 7.12 10.13 -9.89
N GLY A 111 8.20 10.91 -10.04
CA GLY A 111 9.06 11.34 -8.92
C GLY A 111 8.29 11.98 -7.77
N ASP A 112 7.19 12.69 -8.05
CA ASP A 112 6.31 13.31 -7.07
C ASP A 112 5.79 12.36 -5.98
N GLY A 113 5.59 11.07 -6.30
CA GLY A 113 5.19 10.06 -5.31
C GLY A 113 6.28 9.83 -4.28
N PHE A 114 7.53 9.59 -4.73
CA PHE A 114 8.69 9.43 -3.85
C PHE A 114 8.95 10.70 -3.04
N ASP A 115 8.90 11.85 -3.72
CA ASP A 115 9.07 13.18 -3.15
C ASP A 115 8.10 13.46 -1.98
N THR A 116 6.86 12.98 -2.10
CA THR A 116 5.81 13.08 -1.08
C THR A 116 6.18 12.30 0.18
N VAL A 117 6.62 11.05 0.01
CA VAL A 117 7.05 10.18 1.12
C VAL A 117 8.31 10.72 1.79
N VAL A 118 9.29 11.19 1.01
CA VAL A 118 10.55 11.77 1.53
C VAL A 118 10.26 13.04 2.34
N LYS A 119 9.45 13.97 1.82
CA LYS A 119 9.06 15.20 2.54
C LYS A 119 8.24 14.89 3.80
N ALA A 120 7.34 13.91 3.74
CA ALA A 120 6.62 13.43 4.92
C ALA A 120 7.56 12.80 5.96
N LYS A 121 8.54 11.98 5.53
CA LYS A 121 9.55 11.38 6.41
C LYS A 121 10.40 12.43 7.10
N GLN A 122 10.90 13.42 6.39
CA GLN A 122 11.67 14.53 6.96
C GLN A 122 10.88 15.27 8.06
N ALA A 123 9.60 15.58 7.80
CA ALA A 123 8.72 16.22 8.77
C ALA A 123 8.42 15.32 9.99
N VAL A 124 8.28 14.01 9.78
CA VAL A 124 8.06 13.03 10.86
C VAL A 124 9.33 12.82 11.69
N GLU A 125 10.52 12.72 11.09
CA GLU A 125 11.78 12.61 11.83
C GLU A 125 12.09 13.87 12.65
N ALA A 126 11.76 15.07 12.14
CA ALA A 126 11.90 16.32 12.90
C ALA A 126 11.01 16.36 14.16
N ALA A 127 9.87 15.67 14.16
CA ALA A 127 8.94 15.62 15.30
C ALA A 127 9.11 14.38 16.20
N CYS A 128 9.51 13.25 15.61
CA CYS A 128 9.49 11.91 16.20
C CYS A 128 10.70 11.07 15.74
N PRO A 129 11.96 11.45 16.09
CA PRO A 129 13.16 10.86 15.50
C PRO A 129 13.26 9.33 15.68
N GLY A 130 13.52 8.61 14.59
CA GLY A 130 13.71 7.16 14.56
C GLY A 130 12.52 6.34 15.04
N ARG A 131 11.29 6.87 14.95
CA ARG A 131 10.08 6.20 15.47
C ARG A 131 9.22 5.52 14.42
N VAL A 132 9.09 6.08 13.23
CA VAL A 132 8.05 5.71 12.25
C VAL A 132 8.69 5.20 10.96
N SER A 133 8.27 4.04 10.47
CA SER A 133 8.78 3.46 9.23
C SER A 133 8.37 4.27 8.00
N CYS A 134 9.13 4.15 6.92
CA CYS A 134 8.74 4.68 5.62
C CYS A 134 7.52 3.93 5.05
N ALA A 135 7.41 2.63 5.33
CA ALA A 135 6.24 1.82 4.96
C ALA A 135 4.91 2.36 5.53
N ASP A 136 4.89 2.75 6.81
CA ASP A 136 3.69 3.36 7.41
C ASP A 136 3.43 4.79 6.91
N ILE A 137 4.47 5.56 6.60
CA ILE A 137 4.32 6.89 6.00
C ILE A 137 3.75 6.81 4.58
N LEU A 138 4.21 5.86 3.76
CA LEU A 138 3.68 5.62 2.42
C LEU A 138 2.20 5.18 2.47
N ALA A 139 1.84 4.28 3.37
CA ALA A 139 0.44 3.85 3.57
C ALA A 139 -0.48 5.01 4.00
N LEU A 140 -0.03 5.87 4.93
CA LEU A 140 -0.75 7.08 5.32
C LEU A 140 -0.85 8.09 4.19
N ALA A 141 0.25 8.30 3.45
CA ALA A 141 0.31 9.26 2.34
C ALA A 141 -0.62 8.86 1.19
N ALA A 142 -0.72 7.57 0.86
CA ALA A 142 -1.66 7.06 -0.14
C ALA A 142 -3.13 7.28 0.27
N ARG A 143 -3.46 7.07 1.56
CA ARG A 143 -4.80 7.37 2.10
C ARG A 143 -5.11 8.86 2.03
N ASP A 144 -4.20 9.71 2.51
CA ASP A 144 -4.40 11.16 2.51
C ASP A 144 -4.43 11.75 1.08
N ALA A 145 -3.72 11.15 0.12
CA ALA A 145 -3.82 11.48 -1.30
C ALA A 145 -5.22 11.20 -1.87
N VAL A 146 -5.76 9.99 -1.68
CA VAL A 146 -7.13 9.62 -2.11
C VAL A 146 -8.17 10.59 -1.55
N VAL A 147 -8.06 10.96 -0.26
CA VAL A 147 -8.97 11.92 0.39
C VAL A 147 -8.88 13.32 -0.22
N LEU A 148 -7.70 13.76 -0.69
CA LEU A 148 -7.55 15.06 -1.37
C LEU A 148 -8.22 15.10 -2.75
N ALA A 149 -8.34 13.96 -3.43
CA ALA A 149 -9.12 13.84 -4.67
C ALA A 149 -10.63 13.64 -4.44
N GLY A 150 -11.11 13.72 -3.19
CA GLY A 150 -12.53 13.52 -2.84
C GLY A 150 -12.91 12.06 -2.56
N GLY A 151 -11.95 11.14 -2.55
CA GLY A 151 -12.17 9.72 -2.26
C GLY A 151 -12.40 9.41 -0.78
N PRO A 152 -12.68 8.14 -0.45
CA PRO A 152 -13.08 7.76 0.91
C PRO A 152 -11.94 7.85 1.92
N ASN A 153 -12.24 8.43 3.09
CA ASN A 153 -11.35 8.38 4.25
C ASN A 153 -11.53 7.05 5.02
N PHE A 154 -10.44 6.53 5.57
CA PHE A 154 -10.44 5.35 6.43
C PHE A 154 -9.26 5.39 7.41
N ASN A 155 -9.40 4.70 8.54
CA ASN A 155 -8.31 4.51 9.48
C ASN A 155 -7.29 3.53 8.86
N VAL A 156 -6.02 3.91 8.90
CA VAL A 156 -4.91 3.07 8.42
C VAL A 156 -4.37 2.25 9.58
N GLU A 157 -4.21 0.95 9.37
CA GLU A 157 -3.50 0.07 10.31
C GLU A 157 -2.00 0.28 10.13
N LEU A 158 -1.27 0.46 11.23
CA LEU A 158 0.13 0.86 11.28
C LEU A 158 0.94 -0.13 12.12
N GLY A 159 2.27 0.00 12.08
CA GLY A 159 3.23 -0.91 12.70
C GLY A 159 4.09 -1.68 11.70
N ARG A 160 4.07 -1.30 10.41
CA ARG A 160 4.97 -1.87 9.40
C ARG A 160 6.40 -1.47 9.71
N ARG A 161 7.34 -2.30 9.28
CA ARG A 161 8.77 -2.04 9.30
C ARG A 161 9.30 -2.00 7.88
N ASP A 162 10.43 -1.30 7.74
CA ASP A 162 11.07 -1.08 6.46
C ASP A 162 11.83 -2.33 6.00
N GLY A 163 11.69 -2.68 4.72
CA GLY A 163 12.40 -3.79 4.09
C GLY A 163 13.91 -3.58 4.07
N LEU A 164 14.67 -4.68 3.98
CA LEU A 164 16.15 -4.68 3.90
C LEU A 164 16.67 -5.14 2.52
N ILE A 165 15.78 -5.21 1.54
CA ILE A 165 16.08 -5.60 0.16
C ILE A 165 15.28 -4.68 -0.76
N SER A 166 15.90 -4.24 -1.84
CA SER A 166 15.25 -3.64 -3.00
C SER A 166 16.07 -4.06 -4.21
N LYS A 167 15.44 -4.74 -5.18
CA LYS A 167 16.13 -5.24 -6.38
C LYS A 167 15.25 -5.15 -7.63
N ALA A 168 15.78 -4.53 -8.68
CA ALA A 168 15.09 -4.41 -9.97
C ALA A 168 14.61 -5.76 -10.53
N SER A 169 15.41 -6.82 -10.34
CA SER A 169 15.10 -8.19 -10.77
C SER A 169 13.95 -8.88 -10.01
N ARG A 170 13.36 -8.22 -9.00
CA ARG A 170 12.17 -8.74 -8.29
C ARG A 170 10.85 -8.10 -8.75
N VAL A 171 10.92 -7.04 -9.56
CA VAL A 171 9.72 -6.32 -10.03
C VAL A 171 9.01 -7.08 -11.16
N ASP A 172 9.77 -7.66 -12.10
CA ASP A 172 9.22 -8.42 -13.22
C ASP A 172 8.43 -9.64 -12.74
N GLY A 173 7.31 -9.92 -13.41
CA GLY A 173 6.38 -11.00 -13.05
C GLY A 173 5.53 -10.78 -11.78
N ASN A 174 5.79 -9.73 -11.00
CA ASN A 174 5.04 -9.40 -9.77
C ASN A 174 4.07 -8.21 -9.94
N LEU A 175 4.23 -7.36 -10.96
CA LEU A 175 3.29 -6.28 -11.28
C LEU A 175 2.32 -6.67 -12.42
N PRO A 176 1.05 -6.21 -12.39
CA PRO A 176 0.09 -6.50 -13.45
C PRO A 176 0.39 -5.69 -14.72
N SER A 177 0.38 -6.38 -15.86
CA SER A 177 0.49 -5.73 -17.17
C SER A 177 -0.87 -5.12 -17.60
N PRO A 178 -0.89 -3.94 -18.27
CA PRO A 178 -2.11 -3.36 -18.84
C PRO A 178 -2.78 -4.24 -19.91
N ASN A 179 -2.11 -5.31 -20.35
CA ASN A 179 -2.58 -6.26 -21.34
C ASN A 179 -3.04 -7.61 -20.76
N PHE A 180 -3.06 -7.77 -19.43
CA PHE A 180 -3.59 -8.98 -18.79
C PHE A 180 -5.11 -9.14 -18.98
N ASP A 181 -5.52 -10.41 -19.08
CA ASP A 181 -6.93 -10.80 -19.01
C ASP A 181 -7.42 -10.93 -17.56
N LEU A 182 -8.73 -11.11 -17.37
CA LEU A 182 -9.32 -11.23 -16.02
C LEU A 182 -8.70 -12.39 -15.21
N ASN A 183 -8.36 -13.50 -15.86
CA ASN A 183 -7.78 -14.67 -15.19
C ASN A 183 -6.37 -14.38 -14.66
N SER A 184 -5.55 -13.70 -15.46
CA SER A 184 -4.19 -13.30 -15.08
C SER A 184 -4.22 -12.27 -13.95
N LEU A 185 -5.09 -11.25 -14.05
CA LEU A 185 -5.31 -10.26 -12.98
C LEU A 185 -5.77 -10.95 -11.68
N THR A 186 -6.80 -11.79 -11.75
CA THR A 186 -7.35 -12.51 -10.58
C THR A 186 -6.29 -13.41 -9.94
N SER A 187 -5.54 -14.16 -10.75
CA SER A 187 -4.50 -15.07 -10.27
C SER A 187 -3.33 -14.34 -9.62
N MET A 188 -2.94 -13.19 -10.17
CA MET A 188 -1.88 -12.35 -9.58
C MET A 188 -2.33 -11.78 -8.24
N PHE A 189 -3.48 -11.12 -8.17
CA PHE A 189 -4.01 -10.55 -6.92
C PHE A 189 -4.23 -11.63 -5.85
N ALA A 190 -4.66 -12.84 -6.23
CA ALA A 190 -4.83 -13.97 -5.33
C ALA A 190 -3.51 -14.43 -4.67
N LYS A 191 -2.35 -14.30 -5.33
CA LYS A 191 -1.03 -14.59 -4.71
C LYS A 191 -0.75 -13.68 -3.51
N HIS A 192 -1.29 -12.47 -3.52
CA HIS A 192 -1.18 -11.49 -2.43
C HIS A 192 -2.39 -11.55 -1.46
N GLY A 193 -3.23 -12.59 -1.56
CA GLY A 193 -4.41 -12.76 -0.68
C GLY A 193 -5.57 -11.79 -0.98
N LEU A 194 -5.58 -11.16 -2.15
CA LEU A 194 -6.63 -10.24 -2.59
C LEU A 194 -7.64 -11.00 -3.47
N SER A 195 -8.94 -10.83 -3.19
CA SER A 195 -10.01 -11.45 -3.98
C SER A 195 -10.24 -10.73 -5.32
N GLN A 196 -11.00 -11.34 -6.23
CA GLN A 196 -11.39 -10.67 -7.48
C GLN A 196 -12.16 -9.36 -7.23
N THR A 197 -12.98 -9.29 -6.17
CA THR A 197 -13.67 -8.05 -5.78
C THR A 197 -12.69 -6.99 -5.26
N ASP A 198 -11.64 -7.41 -4.52
CA ASP A 198 -10.59 -6.49 -4.07
C ASP A 198 -9.78 -5.96 -5.26
N MET A 199 -9.49 -6.81 -6.25
CA MET A 199 -8.84 -6.43 -7.51
C MET A 199 -9.69 -5.41 -8.28
N ILE A 200 -10.97 -5.71 -8.54
CA ILE A 200 -11.89 -4.78 -9.26
C ILE A 200 -12.03 -3.45 -8.51
N ALA A 201 -12.05 -3.47 -7.17
CA ALA A 201 -12.08 -2.26 -6.36
C ALA A 201 -10.77 -1.46 -6.51
N LEU A 202 -9.60 -2.10 -6.39
CA LEU A 202 -8.30 -1.44 -6.51
C LEU A 202 -8.03 -0.89 -7.92
N SER A 203 -8.52 -1.55 -8.98
CA SER A 203 -8.52 -1.01 -10.35
C SER A 203 -9.25 0.33 -10.46
N GLY A 204 -10.22 0.59 -9.57
CA GLY A 204 -10.90 1.89 -9.45
C GLY A 204 -9.96 3.07 -9.14
N ALA A 205 -8.73 2.81 -8.69
CA ALA A 205 -7.69 3.85 -8.58
C ALA A 205 -7.35 4.52 -9.92
N HIS A 206 -7.64 3.86 -11.06
CA HIS A 206 -7.51 4.45 -12.40
C HIS A 206 -8.57 5.55 -12.71
N THR A 207 -9.48 5.88 -11.78
CA THR A 207 -10.29 7.10 -11.86
C THR A 207 -9.46 8.40 -11.84
N ILE A 208 -8.19 8.33 -11.43
CA ILE A 208 -7.26 9.48 -11.39
C ILE A 208 -5.92 9.14 -12.02
N GLY A 209 -5.28 10.16 -12.60
CA GLY A 209 -3.93 10.06 -13.16
C GLY A 209 -3.90 9.86 -14.67
N ALA A 210 -2.75 9.39 -15.16
CA ALA A 210 -2.44 9.38 -16.58
C ALA A 210 -1.53 8.19 -16.95
N SER A 211 -1.48 7.88 -18.26
CA SER A 211 -0.69 6.81 -18.84
C SER A 211 -0.02 7.25 -20.14
N HIS A 212 1.19 6.76 -20.36
CA HIS A 212 1.90 6.94 -21.63
C HIS A 212 1.23 6.16 -22.76
N CYS A 213 1.19 6.77 -23.95
CA CYS A 213 0.56 6.19 -25.15
C CYS A 213 1.00 4.74 -25.45
N ASN A 214 2.28 4.42 -25.21
CA ASN A 214 2.85 3.10 -25.47
C ASN A 214 2.29 1.96 -24.58
N ARG A 215 1.56 2.26 -23.50
CA ARG A 215 0.97 1.24 -22.61
C ARG A 215 -0.41 0.73 -23.08
N PHE A 216 -0.99 1.34 -24.12
CA PHE A 216 -2.28 0.93 -24.70
C PHE A 216 -2.35 1.06 -26.24
N SER A 217 -1.28 1.53 -26.89
CA SER A 217 -1.25 1.76 -28.35
C SER A 217 -1.53 0.51 -29.19
N ASP A 218 -1.33 -0.70 -28.66
CA ASP A 218 -1.71 -1.94 -29.34
C ASP A 218 -3.24 -2.01 -29.58
N ARG A 219 -4.05 -1.45 -28.68
CA ARG A 219 -5.51 -1.37 -28.84
C ARG A 219 -5.96 -0.42 -29.95
N LEU A 220 -5.10 0.51 -30.38
CA LEU A 220 -5.39 1.47 -31.44
C LEU A 220 -4.85 1.05 -32.82
N PHE A 221 -3.74 0.30 -32.84
CA PHE A 221 -2.88 0.16 -34.03
C PHE A 221 -2.46 -1.28 -34.37
N SER A 222 -3.13 -2.29 -33.79
CA SER A 222 -2.87 -3.71 -34.08
C SER A 222 -3.05 -4.06 -35.57
N ALA A 223 -2.51 -5.21 -35.98
CA ALA A 223 -2.73 -5.77 -37.32
C ALA A 223 -4.21 -6.12 -37.60
N SER A 224 -5.00 -6.36 -36.55
CA SER A 224 -6.44 -6.62 -36.63
C SER A 224 -7.29 -5.33 -36.58
N GLY A 225 -6.65 -4.16 -36.54
CA GLY A 225 -7.32 -2.86 -36.38
C GLY A 225 -7.43 -2.39 -34.93
N VAL A 226 -8.45 -1.59 -34.66
CA VAL A 226 -8.80 -1.12 -33.30
C VAL A 226 -9.41 -2.26 -32.51
N ASP A 227 -9.09 -2.34 -31.21
CA ASP A 227 -9.68 -3.29 -30.28
C ASP A 227 -11.22 -3.13 -30.25
N PRO A 228 -12.00 -4.18 -30.59
CA PRO A 228 -13.46 -4.08 -30.71
C PRO A 228 -14.18 -3.86 -29.36
N SER A 229 -13.48 -3.96 -28.23
CA SER A 229 -14.00 -3.57 -26.91
C SER A 229 -13.95 -2.07 -26.65
N LEU A 230 -13.16 -1.31 -27.43
CA LEU A 230 -12.98 0.12 -27.27
C LEU A 230 -14.07 0.89 -28.02
N ASN A 231 -14.70 1.86 -27.34
CA ASN A 231 -15.70 2.74 -27.90
C ASN A 231 -15.17 3.46 -29.16
N PRO A 232 -15.82 3.37 -30.34
CA PRO A 232 -15.26 3.92 -31.58
C PRO A 232 -14.97 5.42 -31.55
N ALA A 233 -15.79 6.22 -30.87
CA ALA A 233 -15.55 7.67 -30.76
C ALA A 233 -14.31 7.96 -29.89
N TYR A 234 -14.23 7.30 -28.73
CA TYR A 234 -13.08 7.40 -27.83
C TYR A 234 -11.79 6.85 -28.46
N ALA A 235 -11.88 5.83 -29.32
CA ALA A 235 -10.74 5.33 -30.08
C ALA A 235 -10.18 6.39 -31.05
N GLU A 236 -11.03 7.21 -31.68
CA GLU A 236 -10.57 8.32 -32.53
C GLU A 236 -10.00 9.48 -31.71
N GLU A 237 -10.57 9.81 -30.54
CA GLU A 237 -9.98 10.76 -29.58
C GLU A 237 -8.57 10.31 -29.14
N LEU A 238 -8.42 9.03 -28.77
CA LEU A 238 -7.13 8.45 -28.38
C LEU A 238 -6.13 8.40 -29.54
N LYS A 239 -6.56 8.17 -30.79
CA LYS A 239 -5.66 8.25 -31.97
C LYS A 239 -5.17 9.67 -32.25
N GLN A 240 -6.00 10.69 -31.97
CA GLN A 240 -5.59 12.10 -32.10
C GLN A 240 -4.57 12.49 -31.01
N ALA A 241 -4.77 12.04 -29.77
CA ALA A 241 -3.82 12.27 -28.68
C ALA A 241 -2.53 11.43 -28.80
N CYS A 242 -2.64 10.21 -29.32
CA CYS A 242 -1.55 9.23 -29.45
C CYS A 242 -1.42 8.71 -30.89
N PRO A 243 -0.93 9.53 -31.86
CA PRO A 243 -0.57 9.03 -33.18
C PRO A 243 0.59 8.01 -33.10
N ARG A 244 0.76 7.17 -34.13
CA ARG A 244 1.75 6.06 -34.14
C ARG A 244 3.19 6.47 -33.77
N ASN A 245 3.59 7.70 -34.09
CA ASN A 245 4.93 8.26 -33.83
C ASN A 245 4.86 9.44 -32.82
N VAL A 246 3.95 9.37 -31.85
CA VAL A 246 3.86 10.35 -30.76
C VAL A 246 5.12 10.37 -29.91
N ASP A 247 5.45 11.53 -29.34
CA ASP A 247 6.54 11.67 -28.37
C ASP A 247 6.29 10.74 -27.15
N PRO A 248 7.27 9.91 -26.71
CA PRO A 248 7.09 8.97 -25.60
C PRO A 248 6.67 9.61 -24.26
N GLY A 249 6.95 10.90 -24.06
CA GLY A 249 6.54 11.68 -22.89
C GLY A 249 5.06 12.08 -22.90
N VAL A 250 4.34 11.92 -24.03
CA VAL A 250 2.90 12.21 -24.08
C VAL A 250 2.11 11.17 -23.28
N VAL A 251 1.23 11.70 -22.44
CA VAL A 251 0.32 10.94 -21.59
C VAL A 251 -1.12 11.35 -21.85
N VAL A 252 -2.04 10.40 -21.71
CA VAL A 252 -3.49 10.66 -21.65
C VAL A 252 -4.00 10.34 -20.25
N LYS A 253 -5.11 10.96 -19.85
CA LYS A 253 -5.76 10.68 -18.57
C LYS A 253 -6.33 9.25 -18.56
N LEU A 254 -6.26 8.58 -17.41
CA LEU A 254 -6.85 7.24 -17.23
C LEU A 254 -8.38 7.28 -17.24
N ASP A 255 -8.94 8.35 -16.66
CA ASP A 255 -10.38 8.64 -16.68
C ASP A 255 -10.65 9.82 -17.64
N PRO A 256 -11.35 9.60 -18.77
CA PRO A 256 -11.72 10.68 -19.69
C PRO A 256 -12.87 11.57 -19.19
N SER A 257 -13.58 11.18 -18.13
CA SER A 257 -14.80 11.85 -17.64
C SER A 257 -14.53 12.78 -16.45
N THR A 258 -13.78 12.31 -15.44
CA THR A 258 -13.44 13.11 -14.24
C THR A 258 -11.96 12.96 -13.84
N PRO A 259 -11.02 13.34 -14.72
CA PRO A 259 -9.58 12.96 -14.70
C PRO A 259 -8.74 13.32 -13.46
N ASP A 260 -9.30 14.08 -12.53
CA ASP A 260 -8.67 14.66 -11.34
C ASP A 260 -9.50 14.44 -10.05
N SER A 261 -10.62 13.71 -10.14
CA SER A 261 -11.52 13.37 -9.03
C SER A 261 -11.49 11.87 -8.74
N PHE A 262 -11.44 11.49 -7.46
CA PHE A 262 -11.59 10.10 -7.06
C PHE A 262 -13.06 9.76 -6.89
N ASP A 263 -13.68 9.25 -7.95
CA ASP A 263 -15.08 8.85 -7.96
C ASP A 263 -15.31 7.54 -8.73
N ASN A 264 -16.56 7.19 -9.03
CA ASN A 264 -16.91 5.95 -9.74
C ASN A 264 -17.09 6.11 -11.26
N ALA A 265 -16.63 7.23 -11.83
CA ALA A 265 -16.57 7.48 -13.27
C ALA A 265 -15.79 6.41 -14.00
N TYR A 266 -14.67 5.94 -13.45
CA TYR A 266 -13.92 4.79 -13.98
C TYR A 266 -14.84 3.63 -14.38
N TYR A 267 -15.74 3.19 -13.50
CA TYR A 267 -16.65 2.09 -13.79
C TYR A 267 -17.76 2.46 -14.79
N ARG A 268 -18.22 3.72 -14.81
CA ARG A 268 -19.13 4.21 -15.85
C ARG A 268 -18.44 4.20 -17.22
N ASN A 269 -17.19 4.62 -17.29
CA ASN A 269 -16.36 4.58 -18.50
C ASN A 269 -16.24 3.15 -19.02
N LEU A 270 -16.00 2.14 -18.16
CA LEU A 270 -15.97 0.74 -18.59
C LEU A 270 -17.32 0.29 -19.20
N VAL A 271 -18.45 0.67 -18.59
CA VAL A 271 -19.78 0.34 -19.13
C VAL A 271 -20.01 0.96 -20.52
N GLU A 272 -19.35 2.09 -20.82
CA GLU A 272 -19.38 2.77 -22.12
C GLU A 272 -18.31 2.30 -23.12
N GLY A 273 -17.46 1.31 -22.76
CA GLY A 273 -16.34 0.84 -23.58
C GLY A 273 -15.13 1.80 -23.59
N LYS A 274 -14.98 2.62 -22.53
CA LYS A 274 -13.96 3.68 -22.40
C LYS A 274 -12.87 3.35 -21.37
N GLY A 275 -12.70 2.10 -20.97
CA GLY A 275 -11.51 1.69 -20.21
C GLY A 275 -10.26 1.86 -21.08
N LEU A 276 -9.21 2.51 -20.56
CA LEU A 276 -8.02 2.81 -21.34
C LEU A 276 -7.19 1.55 -21.62
N PHE A 277 -6.89 0.77 -20.59
CA PHE A 277 -6.15 -0.48 -20.73
C PHE A 277 -7.06 -1.66 -21.08
N ARG A 278 -6.48 -2.71 -21.68
CA ARG A 278 -7.20 -3.99 -21.84
C ARG A 278 -7.52 -4.61 -20.48
N SER A 279 -6.63 -4.44 -19.50
CA SER A 279 -6.84 -4.85 -18.10
C SER A 279 -7.98 -4.09 -17.40
N ASP A 280 -8.38 -2.91 -17.89
CA ASP A 280 -9.56 -2.19 -17.40
C ASP A 280 -10.83 -2.74 -18.07
N GLU A 281 -10.85 -2.74 -19.41
CA GLU A 281 -12.04 -3.10 -20.19
C GLU A 281 -12.42 -4.58 -20.06
N VAL A 282 -11.45 -5.46 -19.74
CA VAL A 282 -11.73 -6.88 -19.43
C VAL A 282 -12.61 -7.06 -18.18
N LEU A 283 -12.62 -6.10 -17.25
CA LEU A 283 -13.43 -6.17 -16.04
C LEU A 283 -14.93 -6.04 -16.35
N PHE A 284 -15.32 -5.28 -17.38
CA PHE A 284 -16.71 -5.13 -17.81
C PHE A 284 -17.11 -6.16 -18.88
N THR A 285 -16.21 -6.49 -19.81
CA THR A 285 -16.51 -7.39 -20.93
C THR A 285 -16.60 -8.86 -20.51
N ASN A 286 -15.90 -9.28 -19.44
CA ASN A 286 -15.99 -10.63 -18.90
C ASN A 286 -17.18 -10.81 -17.94
N SER A 287 -17.98 -11.85 -18.14
CA SER A 287 -19.20 -12.12 -17.38
C SER A 287 -18.99 -12.36 -15.88
N ALA A 288 -17.82 -12.86 -15.46
CA ALA A 288 -17.53 -13.14 -14.06
C ALA A 288 -17.38 -11.87 -13.21
N SER A 289 -16.79 -10.81 -13.77
CA SER A 289 -16.54 -9.52 -13.10
C SER A 289 -17.58 -8.44 -13.42
N LYS A 290 -18.30 -8.57 -14.54
CA LYS A 290 -19.26 -7.57 -15.05
C LYS A 290 -20.29 -7.11 -14.01
N GLY A 291 -20.83 -8.03 -13.21
CA GLY A 291 -21.82 -7.71 -12.18
C GLY A 291 -21.29 -6.72 -11.13
N THR A 292 -20.05 -6.91 -10.69
CA THR A 292 -19.35 -6.04 -9.73
C THR A 292 -19.09 -4.65 -10.33
N VAL A 293 -18.62 -4.59 -11.59
CA VAL A 293 -18.39 -3.32 -12.30
C VAL A 293 -19.69 -2.52 -12.45
N VAL A 294 -20.78 -3.17 -12.86
CA VAL A 294 -22.10 -2.51 -12.98
C VAL A 294 -22.63 -2.06 -11.61
N GLY A 295 -22.38 -2.81 -10.54
CA GLY A 295 -22.69 -2.38 -9.17
C GLY A 295 -21.97 -1.07 -8.81
N PHE A 296 -20.65 -1.04 -8.98
CA PHE A 296 -19.82 0.13 -8.69
C PHE A 296 -20.12 1.34 -9.60
N ALA A 297 -20.42 1.13 -10.89
CA ALA A 297 -20.83 2.20 -11.82
C ALA A 297 -22.14 2.88 -11.39
N ASN A 298 -23.12 2.08 -10.93
CA ASN A 298 -24.42 2.59 -10.48
C ASN A 298 -24.37 3.19 -9.06
N LYS A 299 -23.45 2.74 -8.20
CA LYS A 299 -23.43 3.09 -6.78
C LYS A 299 -22.01 3.38 -6.28
N GLY A 300 -21.61 4.65 -6.36
CA GLY A 300 -20.30 5.12 -5.86
C GLY A 300 -20.06 4.83 -4.37
N GLY A 301 -21.12 4.71 -3.55
CA GLY A 301 -21.01 4.28 -2.16
C GLY A 301 -20.56 2.83 -1.98
N GLU A 302 -20.98 1.91 -2.87
CA GLU A 302 -20.53 0.51 -2.84
C GLU A 302 -19.08 0.38 -3.31
N PHE A 303 -18.69 1.16 -4.34
CA PHE A 303 -17.29 1.29 -4.74
C PHE A 303 -16.43 1.80 -3.57
N ASN A 304 -16.79 2.93 -2.96
CA ASN A 304 -16.01 3.52 -1.86
C ASN A 304 -15.83 2.55 -0.69
N ALA A 305 -16.88 1.81 -0.31
CA ALA A 305 -16.79 0.80 0.74
C ALA A 305 -15.86 -0.37 0.35
N ALA A 306 -15.95 -0.86 -0.89
CA ALA A 306 -15.08 -1.92 -1.39
C ALA A 306 -13.62 -1.46 -1.51
N PHE A 307 -13.37 -0.23 -1.98
CA PHE A 307 -12.04 0.35 -2.10
C PHE A 307 -11.36 0.50 -0.73
N VAL A 308 -12.08 0.96 0.30
CA VAL A 308 -11.58 1.00 1.68
C VAL A 308 -11.20 -0.39 2.19
N GLY A 309 -12.06 -1.39 1.96
CA GLY A 309 -11.78 -2.78 2.34
C GLY A 309 -10.55 -3.35 1.64
N ALA A 310 -10.44 -3.11 0.33
CA ALA A 310 -9.35 -3.59 -0.51
C ALA A 310 -8.03 -2.88 -0.19
N MET A 311 -8.01 -1.56 0.03
CA MET A 311 -6.82 -0.81 0.45
C MET A 311 -6.29 -1.24 1.81
N ARG A 312 -7.17 -1.58 2.77
CA ARG A 312 -6.74 -2.14 4.06
C ARG A 312 -6.16 -3.55 3.92
N LYS A 313 -6.69 -4.38 3.02
CA LYS A 313 -6.09 -5.70 2.72
C LYS A 313 -4.74 -5.55 1.99
N LEU A 314 -4.68 -4.68 0.98
CA LEU A 314 -3.46 -4.34 0.25
C LEU A 314 -2.36 -3.94 1.24
N GLY A 315 -2.66 -3.03 2.16
CA GLY A 315 -1.72 -2.58 3.19
C GLY A 315 -1.24 -3.66 4.19
N ARG A 316 -1.71 -4.90 4.11
CA ARG A 316 -1.25 -6.04 4.92
C ARG A 316 -0.38 -7.03 4.10
N VAL A 317 -0.25 -6.84 2.80
CA VAL A 317 0.51 -7.75 1.92
C VAL A 317 1.99 -7.74 2.30
N GLY A 318 2.54 -8.92 2.60
CA GLY A 318 3.98 -9.15 2.81
C GLY A 318 4.66 -8.29 3.90
N VAL A 319 3.89 -7.68 4.80
CA VAL A 319 4.40 -6.67 5.76
C VAL A 319 5.44 -7.25 6.72
N LYS A 320 6.48 -6.45 7.01
CA LYS A 320 7.47 -6.77 8.02
C LYS A 320 7.06 -6.14 9.35
N THR A 321 7.13 -6.87 10.47
CA THR A 321 6.73 -6.38 11.80
C THR A 321 7.68 -6.89 12.89
N GLY A 322 7.52 -6.40 14.13
CA GLY A 322 8.33 -6.86 15.27
C GLY A 322 9.82 -6.56 15.12
N LYS A 323 10.62 -7.59 14.79
CA LYS A 323 12.06 -7.49 14.50
C LYS A 323 12.42 -7.69 13.03
N ALA A 324 11.47 -8.09 12.17
CA ALA A 324 11.70 -8.17 10.74
C ALA A 324 11.79 -6.77 10.14
N GLY A 325 12.84 -6.47 9.38
CA GLY A 325 13.06 -5.13 8.83
C GLY A 325 13.48 -4.07 9.86
N GLU A 326 13.54 -2.82 9.44
CA GLU A 326 14.06 -1.69 10.23
C GLU A 326 13.09 -0.50 10.38
N ILE A 327 13.57 0.61 10.93
CA ILE A 327 12.93 1.93 10.86
C ILE A 327 13.98 2.86 10.25
N ARG A 328 13.91 3.09 8.94
CA ARG A 328 14.86 3.96 8.23
C ARG A 328 14.77 5.39 8.75
N ARG A 329 15.88 6.13 8.77
CA ARG A 329 15.89 7.60 8.97
C ARG A 329 15.63 8.34 7.66
N ASP A 330 16.19 7.85 6.56
CA ASP A 330 15.96 8.31 5.20
C ASP A 330 15.31 7.17 4.41
N CYS A 331 14.17 7.40 3.76
CA CYS A 331 13.49 6.34 3.01
C CYS A 331 14.29 5.85 1.79
N THR A 332 15.26 6.63 1.32
CA THR A 332 16.04 6.32 0.12
C THR A 332 17.22 5.38 0.35
N ALA A 333 17.58 5.10 1.61
CA ALA A 333 18.71 4.23 1.98
C ALA A 333 18.38 3.34 3.18
N PHE A 334 19.06 2.20 3.29
CA PHE A 334 19.11 1.43 4.54
C PHE A 334 19.93 2.19 5.60
N ASN A 335 19.68 1.98 6.90
CA ASN A 335 20.42 2.68 7.97
C ASN A 335 21.89 2.23 8.14
#